data_AF-A0A401RN41-F1
#
_entry.id   AF-A0A401RN41-F1
#
_cell.length_a   1.000
_cell.length_b   1.000
_cell.length_c   1.000
_cell.angle_alpha   90.00
_cell.angle_beta   90.00
_cell.angle_gamma   90.00
#
_symmetry.space_group_name_H-M   'P 1'
#
loop_
_entity.id
_entity.type
_entity.pdbx_description
1 polymer ?
#
loop_
_entity_poly.entity_id
_entity_poly.type
_entity_poly.pdbx_seq_one_letter_code
_entity_poly.pdbx_strand_id
1 'polypeptide(L)'
;DPTVYEVYSDQAVYGVYSDQAVYGVYSDRAVYGVYSDWAVYGVYSDQAVYGVYSDWAVFGVYSNRAVYGVYSDQAVYGVYSDQAVYGVYGDQAVYGVYSDQAVYGVYSDWAVYGVHSDQAVYGVNSDWAVYGYTVTGLCMGYTVTGLCMGYTVTQLYGVSSDWTVYGVNSDWAVYGVYSDPAVYGVYSDRAVFGVYSKQAVYGVWGVQ
;
A
#
# COMPACT_ATOMS: atom_id res chain seq x y z
N ASP A 1 -26.42 15.35 -8.94
CA ASP A 1 -26.93 13.97 -9.06
C ASP A 1 -27.26 13.32 -7.73
N PRO A 2 -28.10 12.27 -7.71
CA PRO A 2 -28.35 11.51 -6.50
C PRO A 2 -27.17 10.60 -6.15
N THR A 3 -27.04 10.30 -4.87
CA THR A 3 -26.27 9.16 -4.37
C THR A 3 -26.72 7.87 -5.05
N VAL A 4 -25.76 7.01 -5.38
CA VAL A 4 -26.01 5.65 -5.86
C VAL A 4 -25.97 4.70 -4.67
N TYR A 5 -26.99 3.86 -4.56
CA TYR A 5 -27.05 2.80 -3.55
C TYR A 5 -27.23 1.46 -4.24
N GLU A 6 -26.49 0.46 -3.74
CA GLU A 6 -26.71 -0.96 -3.96
C GLU A 6 -26.78 -1.35 -5.45
N VAL A 7 -25.63 -1.35 -6.11
CA VAL A 7 -25.47 -1.91 -7.45
C VAL A 7 -25.03 -3.36 -7.33
N TYR A 8 -25.85 -4.29 -7.83
CA TYR A 8 -25.55 -5.73 -7.81
C TYR A 8 -25.61 -6.32 -9.22
N SER A 9 -24.66 -7.18 -9.56
CA SER A 9 -24.66 -7.95 -10.81
C SER A 9 -23.93 -9.27 -10.69
N ASP A 10 -24.54 -10.37 -11.15
CA ASP A 10 -23.84 -11.66 -11.34
C ASP A 10 -22.86 -11.62 -12.54
N GLN A 11 -22.92 -10.56 -13.35
CA GLN A 11 -21.98 -10.31 -14.45
C GLN A 11 -21.06 -9.15 -14.06
N ALA A 12 -20.64 -8.33 -15.02
CA ALA A 12 -19.82 -7.18 -14.75
C ALA A 12 -20.66 -5.91 -14.58
N VAL A 13 -20.27 -5.07 -13.63
CA VAL A 13 -20.78 -3.70 -13.47
C VAL A 13 -19.87 -2.76 -14.25
N TYR A 14 -20.46 -1.86 -15.03
CA TYR A 14 -19.72 -0.86 -15.81
C TYR A 14 -20.20 0.54 -15.49
N GLY A 15 -19.27 1.44 -15.18
CA GLY A 15 -19.48 2.87 -15.15
C GLY A 15 -20.51 3.32 -14.13
N VAL A 16 -20.18 3.20 -12.84
CA VAL A 16 -20.99 3.77 -11.75
C VAL A 16 -20.48 5.18 -11.46
N TYR A 17 -21.36 6.17 -11.56
CA TYR A 17 -21.03 7.59 -11.37
C TYR A 17 -22.02 8.25 -10.41
N SER A 18 -21.52 9.09 -9.49
CA SER A 18 -22.33 9.95 -8.63
C SER A 18 -21.57 11.21 -8.23
N ASP A 19 -22.21 12.37 -8.22
CA ASP A 19 -21.60 13.59 -7.65
C ASP A 19 -21.55 13.56 -6.11
N GLN A 20 -22.28 12.65 -5.46
CA GLN A 20 -22.29 12.53 -4.00
C GLN A 20 -21.55 11.28 -3.56
N ALA A 21 -22.24 10.15 -3.49
CA ALA A 21 -21.66 8.95 -2.95
C ALA A 21 -22.18 7.72 -3.65
N VAL A 22 -21.29 6.76 -3.80
CA VAL A 22 -21.62 5.40 -4.25
C VAL A 22 -21.52 4.50 -3.04
N TYR A 23 -22.61 3.85 -2.68
CA TYR A 23 -22.68 2.87 -1.59
C TYR A 23 -22.97 1.49 -2.15
N GLY A 24 -22.04 0.55 -1.95
CA GLY A 24 -22.22 -0.87 -2.24
C GLY A 24 -22.29 -1.16 -3.74
N VAL A 25 -21.16 -1.49 -4.34
CA VAL A 25 -21.09 -2.05 -5.70
C VAL A 25 -20.59 -3.49 -5.60
N TYR A 26 -21.39 -4.43 -6.06
CA TYR A 26 -21.13 -5.86 -5.97
C TYR A 26 -21.20 -6.51 -7.35
N SER A 27 -20.19 -7.32 -7.66
CA SER A 27 -20.13 -8.05 -8.93
C SER A 27 -19.41 -9.39 -8.81
N ASP A 28 -20.06 -10.49 -9.21
CA ASP A 28 -19.38 -11.80 -9.26
C ASP A 28 -18.27 -11.83 -10.30
N ARG A 29 -18.35 -11.01 -11.36
CA ARG A 29 -17.34 -11.01 -12.42
C ARG A 29 -16.34 -9.89 -12.26
N ALA A 30 -16.75 -8.65 -12.50
CA ALA A 30 -15.84 -7.52 -12.44
C ALA A 30 -16.59 -6.20 -12.28
N VAL A 31 -16.01 -5.28 -11.53
CA VAL A 31 -16.43 -3.89 -11.51
C VAL A 31 -15.47 -3.07 -12.36
N TYR A 32 -15.99 -2.35 -13.35
CA TYR A 32 -15.21 -1.46 -14.21
C TYR A 32 -15.68 -0.02 -14.02
N GLY A 33 -14.86 0.80 -13.37
CA GLY A 33 -15.10 2.21 -13.18
C GLY A 33 -16.20 2.49 -12.14
N VAL A 34 -15.76 2.87 -10.95
CA VAL A 34 -16.62 3.52 -9.95
C VAL A 34 -16.03 4.89 -9.66
N TYR A 35 -16.85 5.92 -9.84
CA TYR A 35 -16.44 7.30 -9.67
C TYR A 35 -17.44 8.02 -8.76
N SER A 36 -16.90 8.80 -7.82
CA SER A 36 -17.69 9.64 -6.94
C SER A 36 -16.96 10.91 -6.55
N ASP A 37 -17.54 12.09 -6.71
CA ASP A 37 -16.87 13.33 -6.26
C ASP A 37 -16.69 13.31 -4.73
N TRP A 38 -17.72 12.96 -3.95
CA TRP A 38 -17.55 12.87 -2.50
C TRP A 38 -17.02 11.51 -2.04
N ALA A 39 -17.76 10.41 -2.07
CA ALA A 39 -17.21 9.16 -1.52
C ALA A 39 -17.62 7.87 -2.24
N VAL A 40 -16.75 6.87 -2.22
CA VAL A 40 -17.09 5.49 -2.58
C VAL A 40 -17.01 4.62 -1.33
N TYR A 41 -18.10 3.94 -1.00
CA TYR A 41 -18.22 3.04 0.13
C TYR A 41 -18.53 1.62 -0.35
N GLY A 42 -17.56 0.71 -0.24
CA GLY A 42 -17.73 -0.71 -0.52
C GLY A 42 -17.82 -1.00 -2.01
N VAL A 43 -16.71 -1.47 -2.58
CA VAL A 43 -16.67 -2.08 -3.91
C VAL A 43 -16.15 -3.50 -3.76
N TYR A 44 -16.93 -4.46 -4.24
CA TYR A 44 -16.63 -5.88 -4.12
C TYR A 44 -16.72 -6.56 -5.49
N SER A 45 -15.72 -7.37 -5.82
CA SER A 45 -15.86 -8.33 -6.91
C SER A 45 -15.12 -9.64 -6.71
N ASP A 46 -15.73 -10.78 -7.06
CA ASP A 46 -15.02 -12.06 -6.95
C ASP A 46 -13.82 -12.15 -7.90
N GLN A 47 -13.90 -11.65 -9.15
CA GLN A 47 -12.70 -11.64 -10.01
C GLN A 47 -11.92 -10.35 -9.95
N ALA A 48 -12.50 -9.19 -10.27
CA ALA A 48 -11.65 -8.00 -10.34
C ALA A 48 -12.38 -6.68 -10.16
N VAL A 49 -11.69 -5.73 -9.54
CA VAL A 49 -12.10 -4.32 -9.54
C VAL A 49 -11.10 -3.54 -10.38
N TYR A 50 -11.59 -2.79 -11.36
CA TYR A 50 -10.80 -1.92 -12.23
C TYR A 50 -11.27 -0.48 -12.09
N GLY A 51 -10.42 0.36 -11.50
CA GLY A 51 -10.64 1.79 -11.37
C GLY A 51 -11.74 2.13 -10.36
N VAL A 52 -11.32 2.52 -9.16
CA VAL A 52 -12.17 3.19 -8.18
C VAL A 52 -11.56 4.55 -7.90
N TYR A 53 -12.35 5.59 -8.09
CA TYR A 53 -11.92 6.98 -7.94
C TYR A 53 -12.88 7.72 -7.03
N SER A 54 -12.32 8.53 -6.12
CA SER A 54 -13.10 9.54 -5.41
C SER A 54 -12.30 10.77 -5.01
N ASP A 55 -12.82 11.99 -5.18
CA ASP A 55 -12.07 13.17 -4.73
C ASP A 55 -11.90 13.13 -3.20
N TRP A 56 -12.97 12.92 -2.42
CA TRP A 56 -12.81 12.90 -0.96
C TRP A 56 -12.30 11.57 -0.41
N ALA A 57 -12.99 10.43 -0.59
CA ALA A 57 -12.45 9.18 -0.05
C ALA A 57 -13.01 7.90 -0.68
N VAL A 58 -12.16 6.86 -0.68
CA VAL A 58 -12.56 5.48 -0.99
C VAL A 58 -12.48 4.64 0.28
N PHE A 59 -13.57 3.97 0.64
CA PHE A 59 -13.68 3.08 1.78
C PHE A 59 -14.00 1.66 1.32
N GLY A 60 -13.06 0.74 1.50
CA GLY A 60 -13.25 -0.69 1.27
C GLY A 60 -13.36 -1.02 -0.21
N VAL A 61 -12.25 -1.50 -0.77
CA VAL A 61 -12.23 -2.16 -2.08
C VAL A 61 -11.73 -3.58 -1.90
N TYR A 62 -12.50 -4.55 -2.35
CA TYR A 62 -12.21 -5.96 -2.17
C TYR A 62 -12.31 -6.71 -3.50
N SER A 63 -11.34 -7.59 -3.76
CA SER A 63 -11.52 -8.63 -4.77
C SER A 63 -10.76 -9.92 -4.47
N ASN A 64 -11.34 -11.10 -4.72
CA ASN A 64 -10.58 -12.35 -4.52
C ASN A 64 -9.37 -12.40 -5.47
N ARG A 65 -9.50 -11.97 -6.73
CA ARG A 65 -8.36 -12.04 -7.67
C ARG A 65 -7.53 -10.78 -7.68
N ALA A 66 -8.11 -9.63 -8.04
CA ALA A 66 -7.28 -8.45 -8.22
C ALA A 66 -8.03 -7.14 -8.08
N VAL A 67 -7.33 -6.15 -7.52
CA VAL A 67 -7.73 -4.75 -7.55
C VAL A 67 -6.73 -3.98 -8.39
N TYR A 68 -7.23 -3.25 -9.40
CA TYR A 68 -6.43 -2.42 -10.30
C TYR A 68 -6.87 -0.96 -10.18
N GLY A 69 -6.00 -0.10 -9.64
CA GLY A 69 -6.21 1.33 -9.57
C GLY A 69 -7.29 1.71 -8.55
N VAL A 70 -6.86 2.14 -7.37
CA VAL A 70 -7.70 2.84 -6.41
C VAL A 70 -7.09 4.20 -6.15
N TYR A 71 -7.87 5.26 -6.33
CA TYR A 71 -7.40 6.63 -6.24
C TYR A 71 -8.31 7.47 -5.36
N SER A 72 -7.71 8.32 -4.52
CA SER A 72 -8.42 9.44 -3.90
C SER A 72 -7.54 10.67 -3.64
N ASP A 73 -8.10 11.88 -3.76
CA ASP A 73 -7.39 13.13 -3.41
C ASP A 73 -7.29 13.35 -1.89
N GLN A 74 -8.08 12.65 -1.08
CA GLN A 74 -7.86 12.67 0.37
C GLN A 74 -7.33 11.35 0.87
N ALA A 75 -8.15 10.31 0.86
CA ALA A 75 -7.74 9.07 1.50
C ALA A 75 -8.35 7.82 0.88
N VAL A 76 -7.53 6.77 0.86
CA VAL A 76 -7.97 5.40 0.59
C VAL A 76 -7.92 4.61 1.89
N TYR A 77 -9.05 4.02 2.28
CA TYR A 77 -9.19 3.19 3.47
C TYR A 77 -9.55 1.77 3.08
N GLY A 78 -8.61 0.84 3.25
CA GLY A 78 -8.82 -0.58 3.07
C GLY A 78 -8.91 -0.98 1.60
N VAL A 79 -7.82 -1.53 1.06
CA VAL A 79 -7.81 -2.24 -0.21
C VAL A 79 -7.32 -3.65 0.04
N TYR A 80 -8.10 -4.63 -0.39
CA TYR A 80 -7.82 -6.04 -0.15
C TYR A 80 -7.91 -6.84 -1.45
N SER A 81 -6.95 -7.75 -1.67
CA SER A 81 -7.13 -8.82 -2.64
C SER A 81 -6.38 -10.11 -2.30
N ASP A 82 -6.95 -11.30 -2.53
CA ASP A 82 -6.20 -12.54 -2.27
C ASP A 82 -5.00 -12.65 -3.21
N GLN A 83 -5.14 -12.41 -4.53
CA GLN A 83 -3.96 -12.47 -5.41
C GLN A 83 -3.18 -11.18 -5.48
N ALA A 84 -3.78 -10.07 -5.92
CA ALA A 84 -2.95 -8.88 -6.16
C ALA A 84 -3.68 -7.55 -6.06
N VAL A 85 -2.96 -6.57 -5.52
CA VAL A 85 -3.35 -5.16 -5.59
C VAL A 85 -2.35 -4.42 -6.48
N TYR A 86 -2.83 -3.72 -7.49
CA TYR A 86 -2.04 -2.92 -8.42
C TYR A 86 -2.45 -1.46 -8.34
N GLY A 87 -1.57 -0.60 -7.83
CA GLY A 87 -1.75 0.84 -7.80
C GLY A 87 -2.81 1.28 -6.80
N VAL A 88 -2.36 1.71 -5.63
CA VAL A 88 -3.20 2.46 -4.67
C VAL A 88 -2.58 3.82 -4.46
N TYR A 89 -3.39 4.85 -4.63
CA TYR A 89 -2.97 6.24 -4.53
C TYR A 89 -3.93 7.02 -3.63
N GLY A 90 -3.39 7.69 -2.64
CA GLY A 90 -4.12 8.63 -1.80
C GLY A 90 -3.26 9.85 -1.53
N ASP A 91 -3.63 11.03 -2.05
CA ASP A 91 -2.85 12.27 -1.89
C ASP A 91 -2.49 12.51 -0.42
N GLN A 92 -3.47 12.56 0.50
CA GLN A 92 -3.15 12.71 1.93
C GLN A 92 -2.80 11.39 2.60
N ALA A 93 -3.52 10.31 2.31
CA ALA A 93 -3.24 9.06 3.01
C ALA A 93 -3.69 7.80 2.29
N VAL A 94 -2.94 6.73 2.50
CA VAL A 94 -3.41 5.36 2.27
C VAL A 94 -3.39 4.60 3.59
N TYR A 95 -4.53 4.05 3.99
CA TYR A 95 -4.70 3.25 5.18
C TYR A 95 -5.07 1.81 4.82
N GLY A 96 -4.16 0.88 5.04
CA GLY A 96 -4.39 -0.55 4.90
C GLY A 96 -4.49 -1.00 3.44
N VAL A 97 -3.40 -1.55 2.93
CA VAL A 97 -3.39 -2.32 1.68
C VAL A 97 -2.93 -3.73 2.01
N TYR A 98 -3.73 -4.72 1.63
CA TYR A 98 -3.46 -6.11 1.93
C TYR A 98 -3.56 -6.96 0.66
N SER A 99 -2.61 -7.87 0.47
CA SER A 99 -2.79 -8.98 -0.46
C SER A 99 -2.05 -10.24 -0.07
N ASP A 100 -2.64 -11.44 -0.21
CA ASP A 100 -1.89 -12.67 0.11
C ASP A 100 -0.69 -12.82 -0.84
N GLN A 101 -0.84 -12.65 -2.16
CA GLN A 101 0.32 -12.79 -3.05
C GLN A 101 1.12 -11.51 -3.23
N ALA A 102 0.53 -10.42 -3.74
CA ALA A 102 1.35 -9.27 -4.09
C ALA A 102 0.67 -7.91 -4.03
N VAL A 103 1.40 -6.90 -3.57
CA VAL A 103 1.04 -5.50 -3.73
C VAL A 103 2.05 -4.81 -4.64
N TYR A 104 1.56 -4.15 -5.68
CA TYR A 104 2.37 -3.41 -6.64
C TYR A 104 2.00 -1.93 -6.59
N GLY A 105 2.88 -1.11 -6.01
CA GLY A 105 2.74 0.34 -5.98
C GLY A 105 1.65 0.82 -5.01
N VAL A 106 2.10 1.32 -3.86
CA VAL A 106 1.29 2.15 -2.97
C VAL A 106 1.94 3.51 -2.85
N TYR A 107 1.18 4.57 -3.07
CA TYR A 107 1.67 5.94 -3.04
C TYR A 107 0.76 6.84 -2.21
N SER A 108 1.38 7.75 -1.45
CA SER A 108 0.70 8.89 -0.85
C SER A 108 1.66 10.06 -0.69
N ASP A 109 1.26 11.29 -1.02
CA ASP A 109 2.12 12.44 -0.72
C ASP A 109 2.38 12.53 0.78
N TRP A 110 1.36 12.36 1.62
CA TRP A 110 1.54 12.58 3.05
C TRP A 110 1.81 11.30 3.86
N ALA A 111 0.99 10.25 3.80
CA ALA A 111 1.32 9.05 4.57
C ALA A 111 0.73 7.74 4.07
N VAL A 112 1.52 6.67 4.19
CA VAL A 112 1.04 5.29 4.03
C VAL A 112 1.07 4.59 5.39
N TYR A 113 -0.08 4.05 5.80
CA TYR A 113 -0.26 3.30 7.03
C TYR A 113 -0.70 1.89 6.71
N GLY A 114 0.11 0.87 6.98
CA GLY A 114 -0.30 -0.51 6.79
C GLY A 114 -0.20 -0.94 5.33
N VAL A 115 0.89 -1.60 4.96
CA VAL A 115 0.94 -2.42 3.73
C VAL A 115 1.39 -3.81 4.12
N HIS A 116 0.59 -4.79 3.71
CA HIS A 116 0.81 -6.19 4.03
C HIS A 116 0.74 -7.06 2.77
N SER A 117 1.69 -8.00 2.68
CA SER A 117 1.55 -9.13 1.77
C SER A 117 2.28 -10.37 2.25
N ASP A 118 1.72 -11.55 2.02
CA ASP A 118 2.47 -12.76 2.35
C ASP A 118 3.63 -12.98 1.39
N GLN A 119 3.44 -12.87 0.07
CA GLN A 119 4.56 -13.16 -0.84
C GLN A 119 5.40 -11.94 -1.22
N ALA A 120 4.81 -10.81 -1.59
CA ALA A 120 5.61 -9.69 -2.05
C ALA A 120 4.95 -8.31 -1.99
N VAL A 121 5.77 -7.30 -1.82
CA VAL A 121 5.39 -5.92 -2.17
C VAL A 121 6.48 -5.29 -3.01
N TYR A 122 6.04 -4.61 -4.05
CA TYR A 122 6.88 -3.91 -5.01
C TYR A 122 6.48 -2.44 -5.01
N GLY A 123 7.28 -1.59 -4.37
CA GLY A 123 7.02 -0.15 -4.35
C GLY A 123 6.02 0.27 -3.28
N VAL A 124 6.53 0.91 -2.23
CA VAL A 124 5.73 1.81 -1.39
C VAL A 124 6.46 3.14 -1.33
N ASN A 125 5.76 4.21 -1.67
CA ASN A 125 6.30 5.56 -1.66
C ASN A 125 5.43 6.49 -0.83
N SER A 126 6.09 7.36 -0.05
CA SER A 126 5.41 8.52 0.52
C SER A 126 6.34 9.68 0.74
N ASP A 127 5.86 10.90 0.53
CA ASP A 127 6.73 12.06 0.72
C ASP A 127 6.96 12.37 2.19
N TRP A 128 6.03 12.01 3.10
CA TRP A 128 6.20 12.35 4.51
C TRP A 128 6.30 11.17 5.47
N ALA A 129 5.56 10.07 5.30
CA ALA A 129 5.79 8.91 6.15
C ALA A 129 5.24 7.58 5.64
N VAL A 130 5.92 6.49 6.05
CA VAL A 130 5.41 5.12 5.94
C VAL A 130 5.46 4.44 7.29
N TYR A 131 4.30 3.94 7.74
CA TYR A 131 4.12 3.28 9.03
C TYR A 131 3.54 1.89 8.87
N GLY A 132 4.09 0.92 9.61
CA GLY A 132 3.48 -0.40 9.75
C GLY A 132 3.51 -1.18 8.45
N TYR A 133 4.65 -1.80 8.17
CA TYR A 133 4.86 -2.56 6.96
C TYR A 133 5.28 -3.99 7.31
N THR A 134 4.58 -4.99 6.77
CA THR A 134 4.83 -6.40 7.11
C THR A 134 4.73 -7.26 5.86
N VAL A 135 5.81 -7.97 5.51
CA VAL A 135 5.81 -8.88 4.34
C VAL A 135 6.52 -10.18 4.65
N THR A 136 5.84 -11.31 4.52
CA THR A 136 6.47 -12.62 4.80
C THR A 136 7.33 -13.17 3.65
N GLY A 137 7.45 -12.43 2.55
CA GLY A 137 8.30 -12.77 1.42
C GLY A 137 9.24 -11.64 1.00
N LEU A 138 9.09 -11.17 -0.24
CA LEU A 138 9.99 -10.22 -0.90
C LEU A 138 9.48 -8.78 -0.83
N CYS A 139 10.36 -7.89 -0.42
CA CYS A 139 10.10 -6.47 -0.30
C CYS A 139 11.08 -5.73 -1.23
N MET A 140 10.60 -5.09 -2.31
CA MET A 140 11.46 -4.40 -3.29
C MET A 140 11.05 -2.95 -3.51
N GLY A 141 12.02 -2.04 -3.32
CA GLY A 141 11.92 -0.64 -3.70
C GLY A 141 11.05 0.20 -2.76
N TYR A 142 11.69 0.95 -1.87
CA TYR A 142 11.04 1.89 -0.96
C TYR A 142 11.73 3.22 -1.04
N THR A 143 10.95 4.26 -1.35
CA THR A 143 11.37 5.64 -1.24
C THR A 143 10.45 6.31 -0.26
N VAL A 144 10.99 6.99 0.74
CA VAL A 144 10.19 7.81 1.65
C VAL A 144 10.91 9.12 1.82
N THR A 145 10.41 10.25 1.31
CA THR A 145 11.10 11.55 1.57
C THR A 145 10.79 12.08 2.98
N GLY A 146 10.57 11.15 3.91
CA GLY A 146 9.83 11.27 5.15
C GLY A 146 10.18 10.14 6.13
N LEU A 147 9.51 10.06 7.28
CA LEU A 147 9.84 9.13 8.36
C LEU A 147 9.36 7.70 8.04
N CYS A 148 10.22 6.70 8.27
CA CYS A 148 9.86 5.31 8.00
C CYS A 148 10.03 4.44 9.26
N MET A 149 8.97 3.74 9.66
CA MET A 149 8.89 3.00 10.93
C MET A 149 8.33 1.59 10.78
N GLY A 150 9.11 0.61 11.23
CA GLY A 150 8.66 -0.75 11.53
C GLY A 150 8.49 -1.64 10.31
N TYR A 151 9.48 -2.51 10.09
CA TYR A 151 9.48 -3.53 9.04
C TYR A 151 9.69 -4.89 9.68
N THR A 152 8.84 -5.85 9.39
CA THR A 152 9.19 -7.27 9.52
C THR A 152 9.09 -7.89 8.15
N VAL A 153 10.24 -8.23 7.57
CA VAL A 153 10.29 -8.80 6.22
C VAL A 153 11.15 -10.04 6.12
N THR A 154 10.77 -11.01 5.31
CA THR A 154 11.71 -12.12 5.07
C THR A 154 12.91 -11.63 4.28
N GLN A 155 12.75 -10.87 3.19
CA GLN A 155 13.88 -10.23 2.48
C GLN A 155 13.58 -8.79 2.08
N LEU A 156 14.53 -7.87 2.33
CA LEU A 156 14.41 -6.43 2.01
C LEU A 156 15.41 -6.00 0.93
N TYR A 157 14.93 -5.38 -0.15
CA TYR A 157 15.74 -4.74 -1.18
C TYR A 157 15.44 -3.23 -1.25
N GLY A 158 16.29 -2.45 -0.57
CA GLY A 158 16.38 -1.00 -0.71
C GLY A 158 15.34 -0.24 0.10
N VAL A 159 15.77 0.36 1.20
CA VAL A 159 15.02 1.45 1.88
C VAL A 159 15.82 2.73 1.72
N SER A 160 15.20 3.74 1.12
CA SER A 160 15.80 5.07 0.97
C SER A 160 14.90 6.11 1.59
N SER A 161 15.44 6.92 2.50
CA SER A 161 14.70 8.02 3.09
C SER A 161 15.53 9.31 3.23
N ASP A 162 14.85 10.44 3.03
CA ASP A 162 15.39 11.79 3.32
C ASP A 162 15.06 12.24 4.76
N TRP A 163 14.59 11.30 5.59
CA TRP A 163 14.48 11.44 7.04
C TRP A 163 15.00 10.20 7.74
N THR A 164 14.79 10.14 9.06
CA THR A 164 15.22 9.03 9.89
C THR A 164 14.47 7.73 9.59
N VAL A 165 15.24 6.65 9.47
CA VAL A 165 14.74 5.29 9.33
C VAL A 165 14.77 4.61 10.70
N TYR A 166 13.64 4.05 11.14
CA TYR A 166 13.52 3.33 12.40
C TYR A 166 13.08 1.87 12.20
N GLY A 167 13.88 0.95 12.75
CA GLY A 167 13.48 -0.44 12.96
C GLY A 167 13.25 -1.21 11.68
N VAL A 168 14.33 -1.48 10.93
CA VAL A 168 14.32 -2.41 9.80
C VAL A 168 14.65 -3.80 10.33
N ASN A 169 13.70 -4.74 10.32
CA ASN A 169 13.92 -6.11 10.75
C ASN A 169 13.68 -7.09 9.58
N SER A 170 14.62 -8.01 9.38
CA SER A 170 14.48 -9.09 8.41
C SER A 170 14.90 -10.47 8.89
N ASP A 171 14.08 -11.48 8.63
CA ASP A 171 14.39 -12.89 8.96
C ASP A 171 15.40 -13.53 7.99
N TRP A 172 15.70 -12.87 6.86
CA TRP A 172 16.75 -13.29 5.93
C TRP A 172 17.79 -12.20 5.80
N ALA A 173 17.74 -11.34 4.79
CA ALA A 173 18.78 -10.35 4.51
C ALA A 173 18.19 -8.97 4.19
N VAL A 174 18.94 -7.95 4.60
CA VAL A 174 18.68 -6.54 4.29
C VAL A 174 19.71 -6.05 3.28
N TYR A 175 19.26 -5.59 2.12
CA TYR A 175 20.11 -4.98 1.09
C TYR A 175 19.81 -3.49 0.97
N GLY A 176 20.75 -2.64 1.37
CA GLY A 176 20.68 -1.19 1.17
C GLY A 176 19.65 -0.51 2.06
N VAL A 177 20.13 0.13 3.13
CA VAL A 177 19.36 1.11 3.89
C VAL A 177 20.08 2.45 3.80
N TYR A 178 19.40 3.46 3.28
CA TYR A 178 19.89 4.83 3.17
C TYR A 178 18.97 5.76 3.94
N SER A 179 19.54 6.63 4.77
CA SER A 179 18.82 7.70 5.44
C SER A 179 19.64 8.99 5.50
N ASP A 180 18.99 10.13 5.25
CA ASP A 180 19.45 11.43 5.72
C ASP A 180 18.43 11.96 6.73
N PRO A 181 18.70 12.07 8.05
CA PRO A 181 20.02 12.08 8.64
C PRO A 181 20.50 10.74 9.21
N ALA A 182 19.64 9.87 9.74
CA ALA A 182 20.09 8.77 10.61
C ALA A 182 19.25 7.48 10.51
N VAL A 183 19.92 6.34 10.65
CA VAL A 183 19.30 5.01 10.71
C VAL A 183 19.35 4.49 12.15
N TYR A 184 18.21 4.06 12.69
CA TYR A 184 18.08 3.45 14.01
C TYR A 184 17.57 2.01 13.90
N GLY A 185 18.45 1.05 14.18
CA GLY A 185 18.10 -0.37 14.25
C GLY A 185 17.90 -0.98 12.87
N VAL A 186 18.93 -1.66 12.38
CA VAL A 186 18.83 -2.62 11.27
C VAL A 186 19.17 -3.99 11.83
N TYR A 187 18.19 -4.89 11.83
CA TYR A 187 18.34 -6.25 12.30
C TYR A 187 18.10 -7.21 11.14
N SER A 188 18.95 -8.21 11.04
CA SER A 188 18.77 -9.29 10.10
C SER A 188 19.28 -10.61 10.67
N ASP A 189 18.50 -11.68 10.56
CA ASP A 189 18.95 -13.01 11.01
C ASP A 189 20.12 -13.57 10.17
N ARG A 190 20.15 -13.25 8.87
CA ARG A 190 21.21 -13.70 7.95
C ARG A 190 22.26 -12.64 7.71
N ALA A 191 21.93 -11.48 7.15
CA ALA A 191 22.97 -10.52 6.72
C ALA A 191 22.42 -9.13 6.44
N VAL A 192 23.22 -8.11 6.76
CA VAL A 192 22.96 -6.72 6.38
C VAL A 192 24.03 -6.26 5.39
N PHE A 193 23.61 -5.88 4.19
CA PHE A 193 24.48 -5.38 3.12
C PHE A 193 24.21 -3.90 2.88
N GLY A 194 25.10 -3.04 3.39
CA GLY A 194 25.05 -1.60 3.14
C GLY A 194 23.99 -0.88 3.97
N VAL A 195 24.43 -0.25 5.06
CA VAL A 195 23.64 0.74 5.79
C VAL A 195 24.42 2.05 5.72
N TYR A 196 23.80 3.07 5.16
CA TYR A 196 24.38 4.39 4.99
C TYR A 196 23.48 5.42 5.65
N SER A 197 24.09 6.37 6.35
CA SER A 197 23.42 7.60 6.70
C SER A 197 24.39 8.78 6.65
N LYS A 198 23.85 9.99 6.44
CA LYS A 198 24.68 11.21 6.43
C LYS A 198 25.23 11.59 7.80
N GLN A 199 24.51 11.27 8.88
CA GLN A 199 24.89 11.66 10.24
C GLN A 199 25.28 10.48 11.13
N ALA A 200 24.40 9.49 11.30
CA ALA A 200 24.63 8.40 12.24
C ALA A 200 23.83 7.12 11.93
N VAL A 201 24.44 5.99 12.23
CA VAL A 201 23.81 4.66 12.22
C VAL A 201 23.88 4.08 13.63
N TYR A 202 22.72 3.78 14.22
CA TYR A 202 22.60 3.25 15.57
C TYR A 202 22.08 1.82 15.54
N GLY A 203 22.96 0.86 15.81
CA GLY A 203 22.60 -0.55 15.90
C GLY A 203 22.38 -1.18 14.52
N VAL A 204 23.37 -1.96 14.09
CA VAL A 204 23.25 -2.90 12.97
C VAL A 204 23.60 -4.28 13.50
N TRP A 205 22.70 -5.23 13.32
CA TRP A 205 22.89 -6.61 13.74
C TRP A 205 22.60 -7.55 12.58
N GLY A 206 23.58 -8.40 12.26
CA GLY A 206 23.47 -9.44 11.25
C GLY A 206 24.63 -10.42 11.38
N VAL A 207 24.36 -11.71 11.18
CA VAL A 207 25.35 -12.77 11.32
C VAL A 207 26.14 -12.93 10.01
N GLN A 208 27.30 -12.28 9.90
CA GLN A 208 28.18 -12.41 8.70
C GLN A 208 28.47 -13.86 8.31
#